data_AF-R5DIQ8-F1
#
_entry.id   AF-R5DIQ8-F1
#
_cell.length_a   1.000
_cell.length_b   1.000
_cell.length_c   1.000
_cell.angle_alpha   90.00
_cell.angle_beta   90.00
_cell.angle_gamma   90.00
#
_symmetry.space_group_name_H-M   'P 1'
#
loop_
_entity.id
_entity.type
_entity.pdbx_description
1 polymer ?
#
loop_
_entity_poly.entity_id
_entity_poly.type
_entity_poly.pdbx_seq_one_letter_code
_entity_poly.pdbx_strand_id
1 'polypeptide(L)'
;MEISGVSSKAYTSAAQGVDEEEEKVEEEQEEQSTQKAKEYGVSAKEKEDKDVTEFSSSDYGESDVEEKAQNYLKNILFVGNLTEESQTAIARYMNTFDVSKFIKSYGPFSSTAEISAAMYAATAGLIKHPQDE
;
A
#
# COMPACT_ATOMS: atom_id res chain seq x y z
N MET A 1 -66.85 29.29 12.14
CA MET A 1 -66.68 29.09 10.69
C MET A 1 -65.35 28.37 10.50
N GLU A 2 -65.44 27.20 9.87
CA GLU A 2 -64.39 26.51 9.10
C GLU A 2 -63.17 25.96 9.85
N ILE A 3 -63.17 24.63 9.88
CA ILE A 3 -62.20 23.63 10.32
C ILE A 3 -61.22 23.35 9.17
N SER A 4 -59.91 23.45 9.41
CA SER A 4 -58.83 22.89 8.59
C SER A 4 -57.52 23.04 9.36
N GLY A 5 -56.72 22.05 9.71
CA GLY A 5 -56.82 20.60 9.68
C GLY A 5 -55.70 20.10 10.59
N VAL A 6 -56.04 19.36 11.63
CA VAL A 6 -55.08 18.61 12.45
C VAL A 6 -54.63 17.39 11.65
N SER A 7 -53.34 17.30 11.33
CA SER A 7 -52.72 16.00 11.05
C SER A 7 -51.66 15.73 12.10
N SER A 8 -52.05 14.88 13.04
CA SER A 8 -51.23 14.31 14.09
C SER A 8 -50.37 13.16 13.54
N LYS A 9 -49.04 13.22 13.72
CA LYS A 9 -48.14 12.07 13.92
C LYS A 9 -46.73 12.62 14.24
N ALA A 10 -46.34 12.66 15.51
CA ALA A 10 -45.68 11.59 16.28
C ALA A 10 -44.22 11.36 15.87
N TYR A 11 -43.34 11.48 16.87
CA TYR A 11 -41.89 11.27 16.86
C TYR A 11 -41.48 9.83 16.47
N THR A 12 -40.19 9.71 16.11
CA THR A 12 -39.26 8.54 16.20
C THR A 12 -38.86 7.81 14.90
N SER A 13 -37.55 7.89 14.64
CA SER A 13 -36.58 6.96 14.00
C SER A 13 -36.96 6.10 12.79
N ALA A 14 -36.21 6.28 11.69
CA ALA A 14 -35.59 5.18 10.92
C ALA A 14 -34.53 5.74 9.95
N ALA A 15 -33.50 4.93 9.74
CA ALA A 15 -32.23 5.21 9.08
C ALA A 15 -32.24 5.14 7.53
N GLN A 16 -31.07 5.48 6.98
CA GLN A 16 -30.42 5.06 5.71
C GLN A 16 -30.34 6.03 4.53
N GLY A 17 -29.09 6.14 4.03
CA GLY A 17 -28.67 6.49 2.67
C GLY A 17 -27.84 7.78 2.63
N VAL A 18 -26.49 7.74 2.62
CA VAL A 18 -25.62 7.74 1.41
C VAL A 18 -25.84 9.04 0.61
N ASP A 19 -24.91 9.96 0.42
CA ASP A 19 -23.50 9.91 0.01
C ASP A 19 -22.94 11.35 0.15
N GLU A 20 -21.68 11.62 -0.22
CA GLU A 20 -21.04 12.96 -0.33
C GLU A 20 -20.32 13.50 0.92
N GLU A 21 -19.30 12.78 1.39
CA GLU A 21 -18.15 13.38 2.08
C GLU A 21 -16.86 12.95 1.38
N GLU A 22 -16.64 13.47 0.17
CA GLU A 22 -15.30 13.57 -0.43
C GLU A 22 -14.75 14.98 -0.20
N GLU A 23 -13.42 15.06 -0.11
CA GLU A 23 -12.61 16.29 -0.17
C GLU A 23 -12.37 17.04 1.16
N LYS A 24 -11.43 16.52 1.97
CA LYS A 24 -10.32 17.32 2.57
C LYS A 24 -9.43 16.47 3.48
N VAL A 25 -8.47 15.76 2.91
CA VAL A 25 -7.18 15.48 3.57
C VAL A 25 -6.10 15.43 2.49
N GLU A 26 -5.79 16.61 1.94
CA GLU A 26 -4.63 16.85 1.11
C GLU A 26 -3.94 18.09 1.70
N GLU A 27 -2.61 18.10 1.71
CA GLU A 27 -1.68 18.99 2.45
C GLU A 27 -1.28 18.51 3.85
N GLU A 28 -0.23 17.67 3.89
CA GLU A 28 0.99 17.92 4.67
C GLU A 28 1.88 16.68 4.57
N GLN A 29 2.84 16.67 3.63
CA GLN A 29 4.19 16.07 3.79
C GLN A 29 5.00 16.20 2.50
N GLU A 30 5.13 17.44 2.02
CA GLU A 30 6.17 17.82 1.07
C GLU A 30 7.24 18.57 1.87
N GLU A 31 8.14 17.85 2.55
CA GLU A 31 9.45 18.38 3.01
C GLU A 31 10.26 17.32 3.79
N GLN A 32 10.97 16.45 3.07
CA GLN A 32 12.34 16.02 3.41
C GLN A 32 12.74 14.87 2.50
N SER A 33 13.56 15.15 1.47
CA SER A 33 14.60 14.23 0.97
C SER A 33 15.45 14.88 -0.13
N THR A 34 15.94 16.10 0.11
CA THR A 34 17.13 16.59 -0.58
C THR A 34 18.37 16.19 0.19
N GLN A 35 19.31 15.57 -0.52
CA GLN A 35 20.70 15.20 -0.15
C GLN A 35 20.95 13.74 0.25
N LYS A 36 21.17 12.89 -0.76
CA LYS A 36 22.43 12.11 -0.88
C LYS A 36 22.64 11.55 -2.30
N ALA A 37 22.87 12.44 -3.25
CA ALA A 37 23.52 12.07 -4.50
C ALA A 37 25.04 12.21 -4.33
N LYS A 38 25.76 11.11 -4.07
CA LYS A 38 27.19 10.87 -4.39
C LYS A 38 27.40 9.35 -4.46
N GLU A 39 27.42 8.82 -5.67
CA GLU A 39 28.65 8.38 -6.36
C GLU A 39 28.99 6.93 -6.01
N TYR A 40 28.58 6.00 -6.88
CA TYR A 40 29.34 4.78 -7.12
C TYR A 40 29.43 4.56 -8.63
N GLY A 41 30.68 4.57 -9.09
CA GLY A 41 31.05 4.66 -10.49
C GLY A 41 30.61 3.47 -11.33
N VAL A 42 30.14 3.80 -12.53
CA VAL A 42 29.99 2.90 -13.67
C VAL A 42 31.36 2.28 -13.98
N SER A 43 31.50 0.97 -13.73
CA SER A 43 32.53 0.15 -14.36
C SER A 43 31.85 -0.79 -15.34
N ALA A 44 31.97 -0.47 -16.62
CA ALA A 44 31.49 -1.28 -17.74
C ALA A 44 32.45 -2.45 -18.04
N LYS A 45 31.90 -3.67 -18.17
CA LYS A 45 32.38 -4.87 -18.90
C LYS A 45 31.63 -6.09 -18.36
N GLU A 46 31.20 -7.11 -19.09
CA GLU A 46 31.21 -7.49 -20.50
C GLU A 46 30.20 -8.67 -20.59
N LYS A 47 29.40 -8.70 -21.67
CA LYS A 47 28.54 -9.78 -22.20
C LYS A 47 28.46 -11.14 -21.46
N GLU A 48 27.22 -11.55 -21.15
CA GLU A 48 26.78 -12.94 -21.33
C GLU A 48 25.33 -12.93 -21.85
N ASP A 49 25.15 -13.43 -23.07
CA ASP A 49 23.86 -13.68 -23.73
C ASP A 49 23.07 -14.70 -22.89
N LYS A 50 22.14 -14.22 -22.08
CA LYS A 50 21.09 -15.04 -21.45
C LYS A 50 19.77 -14.38 -21.75
N ASP A 51 19.04 -14.90 -22.74
CA ASP A 51 17.59 -14.78 -22.94
C ASP A 51 16.91 -13.77 -21.99
N VAL A 52 17.15 -12.48 -22.23
CA VAL A 52 16.50 -11.41 -21.48
C VAL A 52 15.26 -11.10 -22.29
N THR A 53 14.12 -11.63 -21.87
CA THR A 53 12.83 -11.03 -22.23
C THR A 53 12.93 -9.55 -21.89
N GLU A 54 12.94 -8.69 -22.91
CA GLU A 54 12.91 -7.23 -22.76
C GLU A 54 11.61 -6.87 -22.03
N PHE A 55 11.68 -6.78 -20.70
CA PHE A 55 10.70 -6.03 -19.92
C PHE A 55 10.72 -4.61 -20.50
N SER A 56 9.55 -4.09 -20.86
CA SER A 56 9.47 -2.75 -21.42
C SER A 56 10.18 -1.81 -20.47
N SER A 57 10.99 -0.90 -21.00
CA SER A 57 11.91 0.00 -20.27
C SER A 57 11.23 0.98 -19.28
N SER A 58 9.96 0.74 -18.98
CA SER A 58 9.09 1.47 -18.06
C SER A 58 8.74 0.66 -16.80
N ASP A 59 9.02 -0.65 -16.77
CA ASP A 59 8.65 -1.54 -15.66
C ASP A 59 9.73 -1.58 -14.57
N TYR A 60 9.31 -1.66 -13.32
CA TYR A 60 10.19 -1.84 -12.17
C TYR A 60 10.85 -3.23 -12.21
N GLY A 61 12.17 -3.26 -12.12
CA GLY A 61 12.93 -4.51 -12.07
C GLY A 61 12.83 -5.20 -10.71
N GLU A 62 13.27 -6.46 -10.63
CA GLU A 62 13.21 -7.24 -9.39
C GLU A 62 13.87 -6.52 -8.21
N SER A 63 15.03 -5.90 -8.41
CA SER A 63 15.73 -5.16 -7.35
C SER A 63 14.94 -3.94 -6.85
N ASP A 64 14.31 -3.19 -7.76
CA ASP A 64 13.50 -2.02 -7.39
C ASP A 64 12.26 -2.45 -6.60
N VAL A 65 11.58 -3.50 -7.07
CA VAL A 65 10.39 -4.06 -6.40
C VAL A 65 10.75 -4.60 -5.03
N GLU A 66 11.86 -5.33 -4.91
CA GLU A 66 12.32 -5.87 -3.63
C GLU A 66 12.61 -4.76 -2.62
N GLU A 67 13.32 -3.70 -3.04
CA GLU A 67 13.60 -2.56 -2.16
C GLU A 67 12.30 -1.90 -1.67
N LYS A 68 11.35 -1.62 -2.57
CA LYS A 68 10.08 -0.98 -2.21
C LYS A 68 9.22 -1.90 -1.32
N ALA A 69 9.15 -3.19 -1.63
CA ALA A 69 8.44 -4.17 -0.81
C ALA A 69 9.02 -4.27 0.60
N GLN A 70 10.35 -4.37 0.73
CA GLN A 70 10.99 -4.41 2.04
C GLN A 70 10.79 -3.12 2.83
N ASN A 71 10.86 -1.96 2.18
CA ASN A 71 10.60 -0.68 2.84
C ASN A 71 9.16 -0.57 3.33
N TYR A 72 8.18 -1.06 2.57
CA TYR A 72 6.79 -1.14 3.00
C TYR A 72 6.64 -2.01 4.26
N LEU A 73 7.22 -3.23 4.27
CA LEU A 73 7.16 -4.13 5.42
C LEU A 73 7.84 -3.55 6.67
N LYS A 74 9.00 -2.91 6.50
CA LYS A 74 9.70 -2.21 7.60
C LYS A 74 8.87 -1.06 8.16
N ASN A 75 8.20 -0.30 7.30
CA ASN A 75 7.34 0.80 7.74
C ASN A 75 6.16 0.29 8.58
N ILE A 76 5.50 -0.79 8.14
CA ILE A 76 4.42 -1.42 8.91
C ILE A 76 4.92 -1.92 10.28
N LEU A 77 6.07 -2.58 10.34
CA LEU A 77 6.63 -3.05 11.60
C LEU A 77 6.96 -1.91 12.56
N PHE A 78 7.35 -0.75 12.04
CA PHE A 78 7.77 0.39 12.85
C PHE A 78 6.60 1.30 13.27
N VAL A 79 5.65 1.56 12.37
CA VAL A 79 4.58 2.55 12.55
C VAL A 79 3.19 1.93 12.71
N GLY A 80 2.99 0.70 12.21
CA GLY A 80 1.67 0.10 12.01
C GLY A 80 0.89 -0.28 13.27
N ASN A 81 1.41 -0.05 14.48
CA ASN A 81 0.79 -0.42 15.77
C ASN A 81 0.08 -1.78 15.69
N LEU A 82 0.85 -2.82 15.38
CA LEU A 82 0.37 -4.18 15.15
C LEU A 82 0.39 -5.01 16.44
N THR A 83 -0.45 -6.04 16.53
CA THR A 83 -0.34 -7.07 17.58
C THR A 83 1.00 -7.82 17.48
N GLU A 84 1.47 -8.43 18.58
CA GLU A 84 2.74 -9.19 18.59
C GLU A 84 2.73 -10.36 17.58
N GLU A 85 1.56 -10.99 17.39
CA GLU A 85 1.37 -12.05 16.39
C GLU A 85 1.61 -11.51 14.98
N SER A 86 0.97 -10.38 14.64
CA SER A 86 1.12 -9.73 13.33
C SER A 86 2.54 -9.21 13.09
N GLN A 87 3.19 -8.64 14.10
CA GLN A 87 4.61 -8.24 13.99
C GLN A 87 5.49 -9.45 13.66
N THR A 88 5.29 -10.57 14.34
CA THR A 88 6.04 -11.81 14.10
C THR A 88 5.75 -12.38 12.71
N ALA A 89 4.48 -12.33 12.27
CA ALA A 89 4.07 -12.80 10.95
C ALA A 89 4.70 -11.95 9.83
N ILE A 90 4.66 -10.63 9.95
CA ILE A 90 5.27 -9.69 8.99
C ILE A 90 6.80 -9.83 8.97
N ALA A 91 7.45 -9.96 10.13
CA ALA A 91 8.88 -10.19 10.20
C ALA A 91 9.28 -11.52 9.52
N ARG A 92 8.50 -12.59 9.71
CA ARG A 92 8.73 -13.86 9.00
C ARG A 92 8.53 -13.69 7.50
N TYR A 93 7.44 -13.04 7.08
CA TYR A 93 7.14 -12.77 5.68
C TYR A 93 8.27 -12.00 5.00
N MET A 94 8.82 -10.96 5.65
CA MET A 94 9.96 -10.19 5.15
C MET A 94 11.22 -11.05 4.93
N ASN A 95 11.52 -12.00 5.84
CA ASN A 95 12.68 -12.88 5.71
C ASN A 95 12.53 -13.95 4.62
N THR A 96 11.29 -14.31 4.29
CA THR A 96 10.97 -15.32 3.26
C THR A 96 10.42 -14.70 1.97
N PHE A 97 10.52 -13.38 1.83
CA PHE A 97 9.96 -12.66 0.70
C PHE A 97 10.69 -13.07 -0.59
N ASP A 98 9.93 -13.46 -1.60
CA ASP A 98 10.44 -13.89 -2.91
C ASP A 98 9.92 -12.92 -3.96
N VAL A 99 10.77 -11.99 -4.37
CA VAL A 99 10.40 -10.91 -5.28
C VAL A 99 9.98 -11.43 -6.65
N SER A 100 10.62 -12.48 -7.16
CA SER A 100 10.27 -13.08 -8.44
C SER A 100 8.87 -13.71 -8.39
N LYS A 101 8.51 -14.38 -7.30
CA LYS A 101 7.14 -14.89 -7.09
C LYS A 101 6.12 -13.76 -6.93
N PHE A 102 6.50 -12.71 -6.21
CA PHE A 102 5.65 -11.54 -6.00
C PHE A 102 5.33 -10.83 -7.32
N ILE A 103 6.34 -10.54 -8.15
CA ILE A 103 6.16 -9.92 -9.48
C ILE A 103 5.31 -10.82 -10.39
N LYS A 104 5.52 -12.14 -10.37
CA LYS A 104 4.69 -13.08 -11.14
C LYS A 104 3.22 -13.08 -10.72
N SER A 105 2.93 -12.74 -9.46
CA SER A 105 1.57 -12.81 -8.90
C SER A 105 0.83 -11.49 -9.01
N TYR A 106 1.53 -10.36 -8.94
CA TYR A 106 0.93 -9.03 -8.81
C TYR A 106 1.44 -8.00 -9.84
N GLY A 107 2.53 -8.28 -10.55
CA GLY A 107 3.13 -7.40 -11.55
C GLY A 107 2.80 -7.79 -13.00
N PRO A 108 3.52 -7.23 -13.99
CA PRO A 108 4.60 -6.24 -13.85
C PRO A 108 4.12 -4.92 -13.26
N PHE A 109 5.03 -4.12 -12.71
CA PHE A 109 4.72 -2.87 -12.05
C PHE A 109 5.28 -1.69 -12.83
N SER A 110 4.46 -0.68 -13.06
CA SER A 110 4.82 0.58 -13.71
C SER A 110 5.05 1.72 -12.70
N SER A 111 4.68 1.54 -11.43
CA SER A 111 4.84 2.56 -10.39
C SER A 111 5.05 1.99 -8.98
N THR A 112 5.62 2.81 -8.09
CA THR A 112 5.74 2.46 -6.66
C THR A 112 4.38 2.33 -5.96
N ALA A 113 3.36 3.04 -6.45
CA ALA A 113 2.00 2.94 -5.92
C ALA A 113 1.42 1.54 -6.15
N GLU A 114 1.61 0.96 -7.34
CA GLU A 114 1.17 -0.40 -7.65
C GLU A 114 1.88 -1.45 -6.78
N ILE A 115 3.19 -1.28 -6.56
CA ILE A 115 3.95 -2.16 -5.65
C ILE A 115 3.38 -2.07 -4.23
N SER A 116 3.07 -0.87 -3.75
CA SER A 116 2.53 -0.66 -2.40
C SER A 116 1.13 -1.27 -2.25
N ALA A 117 0.28 -1.12 -3.25
CA ALA A 117 -1.06 -1.73 -3.27
C ALA A 117 -0.98 -3.27 -3.32
N ALA A 118 -0.08 -3.82 -4.12
CA ALA A 118 0.17 -5.26 -4.16
C ALA A 118 0.71 -5.79 -2.82
N MET A 119 1.59 -5.03 -2.16
CA MET A 119 2.08 -5.37 -0.82
C MET A 119 0.98 -5.31 0.24
N TYR A 120 0.09 -4.33 0.16
CA TYR A 120 -1.10 -4.26 1.01
C TYR A 120 -1.96 -5.52 0.83
N ALA A 121 -2.26 -5.91 -0.41
CA ALA A 121 -3.01 -7.12 -0.70
C ALA A 121 -2.29 -8.39 -0.20
N ALA A 122 -0.98 -8.50 -0.41
CA ALA A 122 -0.18 -9.65 0.02
C ALA A 122 -0.07 -9.78 1.54
N THR A 123 -0.19 -8.67 2.28
CA THR A 123 -0.05 -8.62 3.74
C THR A 123 -1.38 -8.46 4.48
N ALA A 124 -2.50 -8.26 3.78
CA ALA A 124 -3.82 -8.02 4.38
C ALA A 124 -4.27 -9.12 5.35
N GLY A 125 -3.90 -10.39 5.10
CA GLY A 125 -4.20 -11.50 5.99
C GLY A 125 -3.25 -11.66 7.20
N LEU A 126 -2.15 -10.90 7.22
CA LEU A 126 -1.12 -10.95 8.27
C LEU A 126 -1.22 -9.78 9.25
N ILE A 127 -1.80 -8.65 8.81
CA ILE A 127 -1.92 -7.42 9.58
C ILE A 127 -3.22 -7.46 10.39
N LYS A 128 -3.10 -7.39 11.71
CA LYS A 128 -4.19 -7.16 12.66
C LYS A 128 -3.79 -6.06 13.62
N HIS A 129 -4.70 -5.12 13.88
CA HIS A 129 -4.47 -4.10 14.88
C HIS A 129 -5.11 -4.51 16.21
N PRO A 130 -4.60 -4.02 17.36
CA PRO A 130 -5.18 -4.29 18.67
C PRO A 130 -6.64 -3.82 18.83
N GLN A 131 -7.16 -3.02 17.91
CA GLN A 131 -8.55 -2.56 17.88
C GLN A 131 -9.49 -3.51 17.12
N ASP A 132 -8.92 -4.47 16.38
CA ASP A 132 -9.65 -5.52 15.67
C ASP A 132 -9.91 -6.77 16.56
N GLU A 133 -9.45 -6.75 17.82
CA GLU A 133 -9.73 -7.74 18.89
C GLU A 133 -10.85 -7.27 19.82
#